data_AF-A0A820SUZ8-F1
#
_entry.id   AF-A0A820SUZ8-F1
#
_cell.length_a   1.000
_cell.length_b   1.000
_cell.length_c   1.000
_cell.angle_alpha   90.00
_cell.angle_beta   90.00
_cell.angle_gamma   90.00
#
_symmetry.space_group_name_H-M   'P 1'
#
loop_
_entity.id
_entity.type
_entity.pdbx_description
1 polymer ?
#
loop_
_entity_poly.entity_id
_entity_poly.type
_entity_poly.pdbx_seq_one_letter_code
_entity_poly.pdbx_strand_id
1 'polypeptide(L)'
;MFIRLIRCPISFFDMNPVGRILNRFTSDVATMDDSLPMTMFEFLGFFGTIILVDLINPWSFIPAVVASSGMLFLRYRFAPCSRDLKRLVGTTRSPVYSQLTSTIHGLKVIRSYHAENISSKEFHSHLDNNTRVAYLMATLNR
;
A
#
# COMPACT_ATOMS: atom_id res chain seq x y z
N MET A 1 -23.20 -1.29 -2.17
CA MET A 1 -22.43 -0.19 -2.81
C MET A 1 -23.02 0.22 -4.17
N PHE A 2 -23.21 -0.73 -5.09
CA PHE A 2 -23.69 -0.48 -6.46
C PHE A 2 -25.04 0.27 -6.56
N ILE A 3 -26.06 -0.17 -5.82
CA ILE A 3 -27.40 0.46 -5.83
C ILE A 3 -27.35 1.94 -5.41
N ARG A 4 -26.46 2.30 -4.48
CA ARG A 4 -26.29 3.69 -4.02
C ARG A 4 -25.56 4.54 -5.05
N LEU A 5 -24.68 3.95 -5.85
CA LEU A 5 -23.97 4.63 -6.93
C LEU A 5 -24.93 4.98 -8.08
N ILE A 6 -25.81 4.06 -8.47
CA ILE A 6 -26.81 4.29 -9.54
C ILE A 6 -27.80 5.40 -9.16
N ARG A 7 -28.08 5.55 -7.86
CA ARG A 7 -29.00 6.59 -7.34
C ARG A 7 -28.30 7.92 -7.02
N CYS A 8 -27.00 8.05 -7.29
CA CYS A 8 -26.30 9.31 -7.03
C CYS A 8 -26.65 10.39 -8.07
N PRO A 9 -26.68 11.67 -7.67
CA PRO A 9 -26.85 12.77 -8.61
C PRO A 9 -25.66 12.84 -9.57
N ILE A 10 -25.89 13.36 -10.78
CA ILE A 10 -24.86 13.49 -11.84
C ILE A 10 -23.64 14.29 -11.34
N SER A 11 -23.85 15.29 -10.47
CA SER A 11 -22.80 16.09 -9.83
C SER A 11 -21.75 15.25 -9.08
N PHE A 12 -22.13 14.07 -8.57
CA PHE A 12 -21.18 13.15 -7.94
C PHE A 12 -20.15 12.60 -8.95
N PHE A 13 -20.57 12.33 -10.18
CA PHE A 13 -19.73 11.82 -11.26
C PHE A 13 -18.85 12.92 -11.89
N ASP A 14 -19.31 14.17 -11.86
CA ASP A 14 -18.49 15.32 -12.27
C ASP A 14 -17.35 15.59 -11.28
N MET A 15 -17.62 15.43 -9.98
CA MET A 15 -16.62 15.62 -8.92
C MET A 15 -15.68 14.42 -8.73
N ASN A 16 -16.08 13.22 -9.16
CA ASN A 16 -15.31 11.98 -8.97
C ASN A 16 -15.05 11.29 -10.31
N PRO A 17 -13.80 11.29 -10.80
CA PRO A 17 -13.50 10.66 -12.08
C PRO A 17 -13.82 9.17 -12.04
N VAL A 18 -14.35 8.65 -13.15
CA VAL A 18 -14.81 7.25 -13.29
C VAL A 18 -13.72 6.26 -12.86
N GLY A 19 -12.45 6.56 -13.12
CA GLY A 19 -11.31 5.73 -12.70
C GLY A 19 -11.17 5.57 -11.18
N ARG A 20 -11.49 6.61 -10.38
CA ARG A 20 -11.46 6.52 -8.91
C ARG A 20 -12.60 5.62 -8.39
N ILE A 21 -13.77 5.72 -9.01
CA ILE A 21 -14.93 4.89 -8.68
C ILE A 21 -14.61 3.43 -9.01
N LEU A 22 -14.07 3.17 -10.20
CA LEU A 22 -13.67 1.83 -10.62
C LEU A 22 -12.63 1.23 -9.68
N ASN A 23 -11.59 1.99 -9.31
CA ASN A 23 -10.55 1.51 -8.39
C ASN A 23 -11.08 1.11 -7.01
N ARG A 24 -12.12 1.80 -6.50
CA ARG A 24 -12.80 1.38 -5.26
C ARG A 24 -13.59 0.08 -5.46
N PHE A 25 -14.31 -0.06 -6.56
CA PHE A 25 -15.08 -1.27 -6.84
C PHE A 25 -14.22 -2.49 -7.13
N THR A 26 -13.02 -2.31 -7.67
CA THR A 26 -12.10 -3.41 -7.95
C THR A 26 -11.18 -3.68 -6.76
N SER A 27 -10.31 -2.73 -6.43
CA SER A 27 -9.25 -2.95 -5.43
C SER A 27 -9.75 -2.97 -4.00
N ASP A 28 -10.65 -2.05 -3.61
CA ASP A 28 -11.11 -2.00 -2.22
C ASP A 28 -12.03 -3.19 -1.92
N VAL A 29 -12.93 -3.55 -2.84
CA VAL A 29 -13.81 -4.73 -2.70
C VAL A 29 -13.00 -6.02 -2.65
N ALA A 30 -12.03 -6.22 -3.56
CA ALA A 30 -11.16 -7.40 -3.53
C ALA A 30 -10.38 -7.50 -2.21
N THR A 31 -9.91 -6.37 -1.67
CA THR A 31 -9.23 -6.35 -0.37
C THR A 31 -10.19 -6.76 0.76
N MET A 32 -11.43 -6.28 0.73
CA MET A 32 -12.47 -6.64 1.71
C MET A 32 -12.91 -8.10 1.62
N ASP A 33 -12.90 -8.69 0.43
CA ASP A 33 -13.37 -10.07 0.22
C ASP A 33 -12.26 -11.10 0.48
N ASP A 34 -11.01 -10.81 0.08
CA ASP A 34 -9.92 -11.79 0.18
C ASP A 34 -9.09 -11.60 1.46
N SER A 35 -8.57 -10.39 1.69
CA SER A 35 -7.55 -10.18 2.73
C SER A 35 -8.15 -9.94 4.11
N LEU A 36 -9.30 -9.25 4.17
CA LEU A 36 -9.91 -8.85 5.42
C LEU A 36 -10.44 -10.05 6.23
N PRO A 37 -11.15 -11.04 5.64
CA PRO A 37 -11.66 -12.18 6.39
C PRO A 37 -10.53 -13.04 6.97
N MET A 38 -9.48 -13.29 6.18
CA MET A 38 -8.30 -14.03 6.63
C MET A 38 -7.65 -13.33 7.84
N THR A 39 -7.41 -12.02 7.73
CA THR A 39 -6.81 -11.25 8.82
C THR A 39 -7.69 -11.25 10.07
N MET A 40 -9.01 -11.12 9.91
CA MET A 40 -9.96 -11.17 11.05
C MET A 40 -9.95 -12.52 11.75
N PHE A 41 -9.86 -13.63 11.00
CA PHE A 41 -9.78 -14.97 11.57
C PHE A 41 -8.49 -15.16 12.39
N GLU A 42 -7.35 -14.71 11.88
CA GLU A 42 -6.08 -14.73 12.61
C GLU A 42 -6.14 -13.91 13.90
N PHE A 43 -6.75 -12.71 13.84
CA PHE A 43 -6.94 -11.88 15.04
C PHE A 43 -7.80 -12.58 16.10
N LEU A 44 -8.95 -13.14 15.70
CA LEU A 44 -9.83 -13.88 16.60
C LEU A 44 -9.13 -15.10 17.21
N GLY A 45 -8.37 -15.84 16.40
CA GLY A 45 -7.58 -16.98 16.85
C GLY A 45 -6.55 -16.57 17.90
N PHE A 46 -5.82 -15.47 17.68
CA PHE A 46 -4.84 -14.95 18.62
C PHE A 46 -5.44 -14.52 19.96
N PHE A 47 -6.60 -13.84 19.96
CA PHE A 47 -7.27 -13.51 21.22
C PHE A 47 -7.81 -14.75 21.92
N GLY A 48 -8.35 -15.71 21.17
CA GLY A 48 -8.83 -16.98 21.70
C GLY A 48 -7.72 -17.78 22.39
N THR A 49 -6.53 -17.85 21.80
CA THR A 49 -5.39 -18.55 22.40
C THR A 49 -4.90 -17.88 23.69
N ILE A 50 -4.82 -16.55 23.72
CA ILE A 50 -4.44 -15.81 24.94
C ILE A 50 -5.42 -16.12 26.07
N ILE A 51 -6.73 -16.02 25.82
CA ILE A 51 -7.76 -16.27 26.83
C ILE A 51 -7.69 -17.69 27.37
N LEU A 52 -7.52 -18.69 26.49
CA LEU A 52 -7.41 -20.10 26.90
C LEU A 52 -6.16 -20.36 27.74
N VAL A 53 -5.01 -19.76 27.39
CA VAL A 53 -3.76 -19.91 28.15
C VAL A 53 -3.89 -19.26 29.53
N ASP A 54 -4.47 -18.06 29.60
CA ASP A 54 -4.65 -17.33 30.86
C ASP A 54 -5.63 -18.02 31.82
N LEU A 55 -6.64 -18.73 31.28
CA LEU A 55 -7.57 -19.56 32.06
C LEU A 55 -6.87 -20.75 32.74
N ILE A 56 -5.91 -21.38 32.06
CA ILE A 56 -5.19 -22.55 32.58
C ILE A 56 -4.07 -22.12 33.53
N ASN A 57 -3.34 -21.06 33.20
CA ASN A 57 -2.24 -20.55 33.99
C ASN A 57 -2.26 -19.01 34.10
N PRO A 58 -2.85 -18.45 35.17
CA PRO A 58 -2.96 -17.00 35.32
C PRO A 58 -1.61 -16.29 35.51
N TRP A 59 -0.54 -17.00 35.86
CA TRP A 59 0.81 -16.42 35.94
C TRP A 59 1.39 -16.09 34.55
N SER A 60 0.87 -16.70 33.48
CA SER A 60 1.27 -16.43 32.09
C SER A 60 0.83 -15.05 31.59
N PHE A 61 -0.11 -14.40 32.27
CA PHE A 61 -0.58 -13.06 31.92
C PHE A 61 0.52 -12.00 32.04
N ILE A 62 1.37 -12.12 33.06
CA ILE A 62 2.44 -11.15 33.35
C ILE A 62 3.43 -11.01 32.18
N PRO A 63 4.07 -12.09 31.67
CA PRO A 63 4.96 -11.99 30.52
C PRO A 63 4.24 -11.57 29.24
N ALA A 64 2.96 -11.94 29.06
CA ALA A 64 2.17 -11.52 27.90
C ALA A 64 1.96 -9.99 27.88
N VAL A 65 1.64 -9.38 29.03
CA VAL A 65 1.51 -7.92 29.15
C VAL A 65 2.85 -7.22 28.92
N VAL A 66 3.95 -7.73 29.48
CA VAL A 66 5.29 -7.16 29.27
C VAL A 66 5.67 -7.21 27.79
N ALA A 67 5.50 -8.35 27.12
CA ALA A 67 5.79 -8.49 25.70
C ALA A 67 4.91 -7.57 24.83
N SER A 68 3.61 -7.49 25.12
CA SER A 68 2.67 -6.62 24.42
C SER A 68 3.03 -5.14 24.58
N SER A 69 3.39 -4.71 25.79
CA SER A 69 3.83 -3.33 26.06
C SER A 69 5.11 -2.97 25.29
N GLY A 70 6.09 -3.89 25.24
CA GLY A 70 7.32 -3.72 24.47
C GLY A 70 7.06 -3.62 22.96
N MET A 71 6.18 -4.48 22.43
CA MET A 71 5.75 -4.42 21.02
C MET A 71 5.03 -3.11 20.69
N LEU A 72 4.15 -2.63 21.58
CA LEU A 72 3.45 -1.36 21.38
C LEU A 72 4.42 -0.17 21.39
N PHE A 73 5.42 -0.18 22.27
CA PHE A 73 6.46 0.85 22.30
C PHE A 73 7.28 0.88 21.01
N LEU A 74 7.72 -0.29 20.53
CA LEU A 74 8.42 -0.41 19.24
C LEU A 74 7.52 0.07 18.09
N ARG A 75 6.26 -0.40 18.04
CA ARG A 75 5.27 0.07 17.05
C ARG A 75 5.14 1.59 17.06
N TYR A 76 5.00 2.21 18.23
CA TYR A 76 4.88 3.67 18.34
C TYR A 76 6.12 4.39 17.78
N ARG A 77 7.32 3.88 18.04
CA ARG A 77 8.57 4.50 17.58
C ARG A 77 8.84 4.28 16.09
N PHE A 78 8.49 3.12 15.54
CA PHE A 78 8.76 2.74 14.15
C PHE A 78 7.61 3.11 13.19
N ALA A 79 6.37 3.28 13.67
CA ALA A 79 5.22 3.58 12.81
C ALA A 79 5.35 4.88 12.02
N PRO A 80 5.83 6.01 12.57
CA PRO A 80 6.04 7.23 11.79
C PRO A 80 7.05 7.00 10.65
N CYS A 81 8.18 6.36 10.95
CA CYS A 81 9.23 6.05 9.98
C CYS A 81 8.71 5.16 8.84
N SER A 82 8.00 4.07 9.16
CA SER A 82 7.42 3.17 8.16
C SER A 82 6.38 3.88 7.27
N ARG A 83 5.54 4.74 7.85
CA ARG A 83 4.56 5.55 7.09
C ARG A 83 5.24 6.53 6.15
N ASP A 84 6.28 7.22 6.61
CA ASP A 84 7.03 8.16 5.79
C ASP A 84 7.78 7.47 4.66
N LEU A 85 8.37 6.29 4.93
CA LEU A 85 9.02 5.48 3.89
C LEU A 85 8.01 4.98 2.85
N LYS A 86 6.84 4.48 3.29
CA LYS A 86 5.77 4.05 2.38
C LYS A 86 5.27 5.21 1.53
N ARG A 87 5.19 6.42 2.08
CA ARG A 87 4.87 7.64 1.33
C ARG A 87 5.95 7.95 0.31
N LEU A 88 7.23 7.86 0.70
CA LEU A 88 8.38 8.10 -0.18
C LEU A 88 8.39 7.14 -1.38
N VAL A 89 8.17 5.84 -1.15
CA VAL A 89 8.01 4.83 -2.23
C VAL A 89 6.87 5.22 -3.18
N GLY A 90 5.74 5.68 -2.63
CA GLY A 90 4.61 6.16 -3.44
C GLY A 90 4.99 7.34 -4.34
N THR A 91 5.72 8.32 -3.79
CA THR A 91 6.17 9.50 -4.53
C THR A 91 7.22 9.16 -5.59
N THR A 92 8.17 8.26 -5.33
CA THR A 92 9.18 7.84 -6.32
C THR A 92 8.62 6.98 -7.45
N ARG A 93 7.52 6.28 -7.20
CA ARG A 93 6.85 5.44 -8.21
C ARG A 93 6.04 6.23 -9.24
N SER A 94 5.49 7.38 -8.85
CA SER A 94 4.71 8.26 -9.73
C SER A 94 5.44 8.73 -11.00
N PRO A 95 6.68 9.27 -10.94
CA PRO A 95 7.39 9.73 -12.14
C PRO A 95 7.70 8.59 -13.11
N VAL A 96 7.97 7.37 -12.62
CA VAL A 96 8.18 6.18 -13.46
C VAL A 96 6.95 5.91 -14.33
N TYR A 97 5.74 5.94 -13.75
CA TYR A 97 4.51 5.77 -14.50
C TYR A 97 4.24 6.93 -15.46
N SER A 98 4.43 8.16 -15.01
CA SER A 98 4.22 9.35 -15.84
C SER A 98 5.09 9.33 -17.09
N GLN A 99 6.37 8.96 -16.95
CA GLN A 99 7.31 8.88 -18.07
C GLN A 99 7.02 7.70 -19.00
N LEU A 100 6.57 6.56 -18.45
CA LEU A 100 6.07 5.46 -19.27
C LEU A 100 4.88 5.91 -20.13
N THR A 101 3.90 6.59 -19.52
CA THR A 101 2.73 7.09 -20.25
C THR A 101 3.11 8.11 -21.31
N SER A 102 4.00 9.05 -21.02
CA SER A 102 4.46 10.05 -22.00
C SER A 102 5.24 9.41 -23.15
N THR A 103 6.08 8.41 -22.87
CA THR A 103 6.84 7.68 -23.89
C THR A 103 5.91 6.89 -24.82
N ILE A 104 4.88 6.24 -24.28
CA ILE A 104 3.89 5.50 -25.09
C ILE A 104 3.13 6.43 -26.04
N HIS A 105 2.67 7.58 -25.54
CA HIS A 105 1.94 8.56 -26.36
C HIS A 105 2.85 9.30 -27.35
N GLY A 106 4.09 9.60 -26.95
CA GLY A 106 5.09 10.34 -27.72
C GLY A 106 6.03 9.50 -28.58
N LEU A 107 5.80 8.18 -28.68
CA LEU A 107 6.77 7.24 -29.27
C LEU A 107 7.20 7.63 -30.69
N LYS A 108 6.25 8.11 -31.51
CA LYS A 108 6.54 8.56 -32.89
C LYS A 108 7.50 9.75 -32.91
N VAL A 109 7.33 10.69 -31.97
CA VAL A 109 8.17 11.88 -31.85
C VAL A 109 9.58 11.50 -31.38
N ILE A 110 9.68 10.62 -30.38
CA ILE A 110 10.97 10.16 -29.87
C ILE A 110 11.79 9.48 -30.99
N ARG A 111 11.15 8.65 -31.81
CA ARG A 111 11.78 7.99 -32.95
C ARG A 111 12.16 8.96 -34.08
N SER A 112 11.33 9.97 -34.36
CA SER A 112 11.66 10.96 -35.39
C SER A 112 12.88 11.82 -35.04
N TYR A 113 13.14 12.01 -33.73
CA TYR A 113 14.30 12.75 -33.24
C TYR A 113 15.49 11.87 -32.84
N HIS A 114 15.42 10.55 -33.03
CA HIS A 114 16.44 9.58 -32.59
C HIS A 114 16.84 9.77 -31.10
N ALA A 115 15.87 10.12 -30.26
CA ALA A 115 16.06 10.45 -28.85
C ALA A 115 15.82 9.26 -27.90
N GLU A 116 15.83 8.03 -28.41
CA GLU A 116 15.52 6.82 -27.62
C GLU A 116 16.48 6.65 -26.44
N ASN A 117 17.77 6.87 -26.66
CA ASN A 117 18.79 6.73 -25.62
C ASN A 117 18.64 7.76 -24.51
N ILE A 118 18.23 8.99 -24.84
CA ILE A 118 18.02 10.05 -23.85
C ILE A 118 16.82 9.69 -22.97
N SER A 119 15.70 9.33 -23.60
CA SER A 119 14.49 8.91 -22.88
C SER A 119 14.71 7.65 -22.03
N SER A 120 15.48 6.69 -22.54
CA SER A 120 15.84 5.47 -21.82
C SER A 120 16.70 5.78 -20.59
N LYS A 121 17.73 6.63 -20.74
CA LYS A 121 18.61 7.03 -19.63
C LYS A 121 17.85 7.75 -18.51
N GLU A 122 16.94 8.65 -18.88
CA GLU A 122 16.08 9.35 -17.91
C GLU A 122 15.14 8.36 -17.18
N PHE A 123 14.51 7.45 -17.92
CA PHE A 123 13.66 6.40 -17.33
C PHE A 123 14.43 5.50 -16.36
N HIS A 124 15.65 5.08 -16.71
CA HIS A 124 16.53 4.32 -15.83
C HIS A 124 16.87 5.09 -14.55
N SER A 125 17.12 6.41 -14.64
CA SER A 125 17.37 7.23 -13.44
C SER A 125 16.17 7.25 -12.49
N HIS A 126 14.94 7.33 -13.00
CA HIS A 126 13.74 7.27 -12.17
C HIS A 126 13.51 5.89 -11.57
N LEU A 127 13.76 4.83 -12.35
CA LEU A 127 13.71 3.45 -11.90
C LEU A 127 14.71 3.17 -10.77
N ASP A 128 15.96 3.63 -10.91
CA ASP A 128 16.99 3.43 -9.89
C ASP A 128 16.61 4.13 -8.58
N ASN A 129 16.12 5.36 -8.65
CA ASN A 129 15.63 6.07 -7.47
C ASN A 129 14.47 5.32 -6.78
N ASN A 130 13.48 4.84 -7.55
CA ASN A 130 12.39 4.06 -7.00
C ASN A 130 12.87 2.72 -6.40
N THR A 131 13.80 2.04 -7.06
CA THR A 131 14.34 0.75 -6.62
C THR A 131 15.13 0.90 -5.32
N ARG A 132 15.93 1.97 -5.18
CA ARG A 132 16.66 2.27 -3.93
C ARG A 132 15.71 2.45 -2.75
N VAL A 133 14.64 3.22 -2.91
CA VAL A 133 13.66 3.44 -1.83
C VAL A 133 12.85 2.17 -1.55
N ALA A 134 12.47 1.42 -2.58
CA ALA A 134 11.77 0.14 -2.41
C ALA A 134 12.63 -0.88 -1.65
N TYR A 135 13.94 -0.93 -1.92
CA TYR A 135 14.88 -1.78 -1.21
C TYR A 135 15.04 -1.39 0.26
N LEU A 136 15.10 -0.08 0.56
CA LEU A 136 15.09 0.42 1.93
C LEU A 136 13.81 0.00 2.68
N MET A 137 12.64 0.05 2.02
CA MET A 137 11.39 -0.43 2.62
C MET A 137 11.41 -1.94 2.87
N ALA A 138 11.93 -2.72 1.94
CA ALA A 138 12.01 -4.18 2.07
C ALA A 138 12.95 -4.62 3.20
N THR A 139 14.07 -3.91 3.39
CA THR A 139 15.02 -4.19 4.49
C THR A 139 14.50 -3.75 5.86
N LEU A 140 13.70 -2.68 5.92
CA LEU A 140 13.08 -2.21 7.17
C LEU A 140 11.88 -3.05 7.62
N ASN A 141 11.20 -3.74 6.69
CA ASN A 141 10.06 -4.60 6.98
C ASN A 141 10.44 -6.07 7.24
N ARG A 142 11.72 -6.42 7.13
CA ARG A 142 12.25 -7.76 7.36
C ARG A 142 12.70 -7.93 8.80
#